data_AF-A0A4Q5QPV7-F1
#
_entry.id   AF-A0A4Q5QPV7-F1
#
_cell.length_a   1.000
_cell.length_b   1.000
_cell.length_c   1.000
_cell.angle_alpha   90.00
_cell.angle_beta   90.00
_cell.angle_gamma   90.00
#
_symmetry.space_group_name_H-M   'P 1'
#
loop_
_entity.id
_entity.type
_entity.pdbx_description
1 polymer ?
#
loop_
_entity_poly.entity_id
_entity_poly.type
_entity_poly.pdbx_seq_one_letter_code
_entity_poly.pdbx_strand_id
1 'polypeptide(L)'
;SRQPLPAAAADSARAKTRATAKTSKSSKGKKGTDTAATAVAAKPPVTINFEDIRRRLSLVPVGIDVRAQTISPDGKWLLLTGSVLNQTNLYIYPLDELSKDPATARQITSTSGAKREAQFSPDSKEVYFLDQGRIQVVPVEVGKGASRSVFVAAELDVDFEQEKMVVFDEAWAYLRDFFNDPTFNGTDWPAQHDKFAPYIAGARTPDEARRLTNLMIGELNASHSGMGPAASSPGTVAPATGRLGVRFDPTEYEQKGRLRVTSVLPLGAGALAGLKPGDVLLAVDGRPINGSTNLDEVLQYKVGRRTTLRVSSDNKEREVIVRPLSRDTEKALDYRQWVEERRAYVAKASGGKLGYVHMFDMSAASLSQLYLDLDAENMSRDGVVVDVRNNNGGFVNVYAIDVLARRSYLTMADRGTPTPV
;
A
#
# COMPACT_ATOMS: atom_id res chain seq x y z
N SER A 1 -33.37 -7.29 -7.21
CA SER A 1 -33.96 -7.26 -5.86
C SER A 1 -32.87 -7.58 -4.85
N ARG A 2 -32.24 -6.57 -4.24
CA ARG A 2 -31.28 -6.72 -3.15
C ARG A 2 -31.83 -5.90 -1.99
N GLN A 3 -32.25 -6.59 -0.92
CA GLN A 3 -32.67 -5.94 0.31
C GLN A 3 -31.48 -5.19 0.94
N PRO A 4 -31.68 -4.01 1.54
CA PRO A 4 -30.64 -3.37 2.33
C PRO A 4 -30.47 -4.10 3.68
N LEU A 5 -29.22 -4.35 4.05
CA LEU A 5 -28.81 -4.82 5.37
C LEU A 5 -29.32 -3.86 6.47
N PRO A 6 -29.78 -4.36 7.64
CA PRO A 6 -30.22 -3.50 8.73
C PRO A 6 -29.04 -2.81 9.41
N ALA A 7 -29.19 -1.51 9.67
CA ALA A 7 -28.24 -0.70 10.40
C ALA A 7 -28.04 -1.23 11.83
N ALA A 8 -26.79 -1.42 12.24
CA ALA A 8 -26.40 -1.90 13.56
C ALA A 8 -26.85 -0.92 14.66
N ALA A 9 -27.85 -1.32 15.44
CA ALA A 9 -28.23 -0.70 16.70
C ALA A 9 -27.34 -1.25 17.83
N ALA A 10 -26.07 -0.84 17.89
CA ALA A 10 -25.12 -1.31 18.91
C ALA A 10 -24.86 -0.30 20.05
N ASP A 11 -25.31 0.96 19.94
CA ASP A 11 -24.82 2.02 20.83
C ASP A 11 -25.72 2.41 22.02
N SER A 12 -26.86 1.75 22.22
CA SER A 12 -27.82 2.13 23.29
C SER A 12 -27.85 1.19 24.51
N ALA A 13 -27.19 0.03 24.46
CA ALA A 13 -27.31 -0.99 25.50
C ALA A 13 -26.22 -0.94 26.60
N ARG A 14 -25.13 -0.18 26.40
CA ARG A 14 -23.97 -0.23 27.33
C ARG A 14 -24.05 0.75 28.52
N ALA A 15 -25.08 1.59 28.59
CA ALA A 15 -25.18 2.67 29.58
C ALA A 15 -26.04 2.34 30.83
N LYS A 16 -26.63 1.14 30.97
CA LYS A 16 -27.63 0.86 32.03
C LYS A 16 -27.24 -0.12 33.14
N THR A 17 -25.99 -0.56 33.24
CA THR A 17 -25.61 -1.56 34.26
C THR A 17 -24.31 -1.21 34.98
N ARG A 18 -24.31 -0.12 35.77
CA ARG A 18 -23.41 0.01 36.94
C ARG A 18 -23.85 1.14 37.87
N ALA A 19 -24.91 0.92 38.64
CA ALA A 19 -25.29 1.83 39.72
C ALA A 19 -26.02 1.10 40.85
N THR A 20 -25.31 0.26 41.63
CA THR A 20 -25.71 -0.10 43.00
C THR A 20 -24.53 -0.72 43.76
N ALA A 21 -23.87 0.07 44.62
CA ALA A 21 -23.31 -0.39 45.90
C ALA A 21 -22.87 0.84 46.73
N LYS A 22 -23.49 1.02 47.90
CA LYS A 22 -23.16 2.03 48.92
C LYS A 22 -22.40 1.36 50.08
N THR A 23 -21.67 2.20 50.85
CA THR A 23 -21.04 2.03 52.19
C THR A 23 -19.57 1.53 52.18
N SER A 24 -18.59 2.09 52.91
CA SER A 24 -18.56 3.15 53.94
C SER A 24 -17.14 3.75 54.17
N LYS A 25 -17.11 4.95 54.78
CA LYS A 25 -16.10 5.58 55.68
C LYS A 25 -14.79 6.23 55.14
N SER A 26 -14.84 7.57 55.15
CA SER A 26 -13.97 8.52 55.91
C SER A 26 -12.46 8.59 55.66
N SER A 27 -12.01 9.71 55.08
CA SER A 27 -11.05 10.62 55.74
C SER A 27 -11.05 12.03 55.10
N LYS A 28 -10.71 13.02 55.94
CA LYS A 28 -10.81 14.47 55.74
C LYS A 28 -9.74 15.04 54.79
N GLY A 29 -10.17 16.00 53.96
CA GLY A 29 -9.51 17.31 53.87
C GLY A 29 -8.48 17.55 52.76
N LYS A 30 -8.92 18.16 51.66
CA LYS A 30 -8.16 19.23 50.98
C LYS A 30 -9.08 20.03 50.04
N LYS A 31 -9.09 21.35 50.20
CA LYS A 31 -9.76 22.32 49.32
C LYS A 31 -9.20 22.15 47.90
N GLY A 32 -10.03 21.67 46.98
CA GLY A 32 -9.79 21.67 45.53
C GLY A 32 -10.77 22.65 44.89
N THR A 33 -10.25 23.56 44.10
CA THR A 33 -10.98 24.53 43.28
C THR A 33 -11.90 23.81 42.28
N ASP A 34 -13.21 24.01 42.43
CA ASP A 34 -14.24 23.59 41.47
C ASP A 34 -13.95 24.22 40.11
N THR A 35 -13.46 23.42 39.17
CA THR A 35 -13.50 23.77 37.75
C THR A 35 -14.77 23.15 37.22
N ALA A 36 -15.81 23.97 37.08
CA ALA A 36 -17.10 23.56 36.54
C ALA A 36 -16.90 22.94 35.15
N ALA A 37 -17.17 21.64 35.01
CA ALA A 37 -17.31 20.99 33.72
C ALA A 37 -18.54 21.58 33.03
N THR A 38 -18.31 22.43 32.04
CA THR A 38 -19.36 23.03 31.20
C THR A 38 -20.12 21.92 30.51
N ALA A 39 -21.41 21.75 30.85
CA ALA A 39 -22.29 20.82 30.16
C ALA A 39 -22.38 21.22 28.68
N VAL A 40 -21.89 20.36 27.79
CA VAL A 40 -22.04 20.54 26.34
C VAL A 40 -23.53 20.46 26.02
N ALA A 41 -24.12 21.57 25.59
CA ALA A 41 -25.53 21.63 25.20
C ALA A 41 -25.83 20.57 24.13
N ALA A 42 -26.87 19.77 24.34
CA ALA A 42 -27.31 18.77 23.37
C ALA A 42 -27.69 19.46 22.06
N LYS A 43 -27.03 19.07 20.95
CA LYS A 43 -27.39 19.56 19.61
C LYS A 43 -28.85 19.16 19.32
N PRO A 44 -29.65 20.03 18.67
CA PRO A 44 -31.02 19.70 18.31
C PRO A 44 -31.07 18.44 17.42
N PRO A 45 -32.13 17.62 17.53
CA PRO A 45 -32.25 16.40 16.74
C PRO A 45 -32.27 16.74 15.24
N VAL A 46 -31.44 16.03 14.47
CA VAL A 46 -31.37 16.18 13.01
C VAL A 46 -32.48 15.34 12.38
N THR A 47 -33.46 16.00 11.78
CA THR A 47 -34.51 15.32 10.98
C THR A 47 -34.01 15.15 9.55
N ILE A 48 -33.75 13.91 9.15
CA ILE A 48 -33.38 13.59 7.77
C ILE A 48 -34.65 13.54 6.91
N ASN A 49 -34.76 14.44 5.93
CA ASN A 49 -35.78 14.31 4.89
C ASN A 49 -35.33 13.22 3.90
N PHE A 50 -36.02 12.08 3.88
CA PHE A 50 -35.75 10.97 2.95
C PHE A 50 -36.51 11.08 1.62
N GLU A 51 -37.54 11.93 1.55
CA GLU A 51 -38.29 12.15 0.33
C GLU A 51 -37.36 12.69 -0.76
N ASP A 52 -37.41 12.03 -1.92
CA ASP A 52 -36.60 12.32 -3.11
C ASP A 52 -35.09 12.52 -2.84
N ILE A 53 -34.53 11.91 -1.79
CA ILE A 53 -33.13 12.13 -1.40
C ILE A 53 -32.15 11.80 -2.53
N ARG A 54 -32.48 10.83 -3.39
CA ARG A 54 -31.70 10.47 -4.59
C ARG A 54 -31.68 11.56 -5.67
N ARG A 55 -32.69 12.43 -5.73
CA ARG A 55 -32.77 13.56 -6.67
C ARG A 55 -32.00 14.78 -6.16
N ARG A 56 -31.60 14.81 -4.89
CA ARG A 56 -30.86 15.89 -4.24
C ARG A 56 -29.36 15.58 -4.11
N LEU A 57 -28.84 14.77 -5.03
CA LEU A 57 -27.43 14.42 -5.08
C LEU A 57 -26.68 15.45 -5.92
N SER A 58 -25.64 16.04 -5.33
CA SER A 58 -24.70 16.94 -6.02
C SER A 58 -23.34 16.27 -6.12
N LEU A 59 -22.70 16.39 -7.29
CA LEU A 59 -21.30 15.99 -7.44
C LEU A 59 -20.42 17.09 -6.84
N VAL A 60 -19.44 16.69 -6.03
CA VAL A 60 -18.44 17.59 -5.45
C VAL A 60 -17.19 17.56 -6.32
N PRO A 61 -16.92 18.59 -7.15
CA PRO A 61 -15.76 18.61 -8.03
C PRO A 61 -14.50 18.94 -7.25
N VAL A 62 -13.81 17.90 -6.76
CA VAL A 62 -12.59 18.06 -5.93
C VAL A 62 -11.32 18.23 -6.76
N GLY A 63 -11.31 17.84 -8.04
CA GLY A 63 -10.18 18.02 -8.96
C GLY A 63 -8.91 17.21 -8.61
N ILE A 64 -9.01 16.25 -7.70
CA ILE A 64 -7.91 15.40 -7.23
C ILE A 64 -8.38 13.95 -7.12
N ASP A 65 -7.45 13.00 -7.16
CA ASP A 65 -7.73 11.59 -6.89
C ASP A 65 -7.88 11.38 -5.37
N VAL A 66 -9.11 11.15 -4.91
CA VAL A 66 -9.47 11.01 -3.50
C VAL A 66 -9.45 9.55 -3.09
N ARG A 67 -8.67 9.24 -2.05
CA ARG A 67 -8.55 7.89 -1.48
C ARG A 67 -9.42 7.67 -0.25
N ALA A 68 -9.69 8.73 0.51
CA ALA A 68 -10.51 8.69 1.70
C ALA A 68 -11.11 10.07 1.98
N GLN A 69 -12.26 10.08 2.65
CA GLN A 69 -12.98 11.30 2.98
C GLN A 69 -13.71 11.18 4.31
N THR A 70 -13.81 12.28 5.04
CA THR A 70 -14.61 12.38 6.26
C THR A 70 -15.19 13.78 6.41
N ILE A 71 -16.36 13.88 7.04
CA ILE A 71 -17.07 15.15 7.27
C ILE A 71 -16.77 15.61 8.69
N SER A 72 -16.55 16.91 8.87
CA SER A 72 -16.31 17.50 10.20
C SER A 72 -17.51 17.33 11.14
N PRO A 73 -17.31 17.26 12.47
CA PRO A 73 -18.40 17.18 13.45
C PRO A 73 -19.44 18.30 13.40
N ASP A 74 -19.09 19.47 12.84
CA ASP A 74 -20.02 20.58 12.60
C ASP A 74 -20.70 20.53 11.22
N GLY A 75 -20.35 19.57 10.36
CA GLY A 75 -20.94 19.36 9.04
C GLY A 75 -20.44 20.33 7.96
N LYS A 76 -19.50 21.22 8.26
CA LYS A 76 -19.10 22.32 7.36
C LYS A 76 -17.93 21.99 6.45
N TRP A 77 -17.14 20.98 6.77
CA TRP A 77 -15.91 20.68 6.06
C TRP A 77 -15.87 19.21 5.66
N LEU A 78 -15.39 18.98 4.45
CA LEU A 78 -15.00 17.67 3.96
C LEU A 78 -13.47 17.60 3.95
N LEU A 79 -12.91 16.70 4.77
CA LEU A 79 -11.50 16.34 4.73
C LEU A 79 -11.31 15.25 3.68
N LEU A 80 -10.33 15.44 2.82
CA LEU A 80 -9.98 14.57 1.71
C LEU A 80 -8.52 14.14 1.84
N THR A 81 -8.26 12.85 1.77
CA THR A 81 -6.90 12.32 1.56
C THR A 81 -6.74 12.10 0.07
N GLY A 82 -6.01 13.00 -0.59
CA GLY A 82 -5.86 13.02 -2.05
C GLY A 82 -4.43 12.78 -2.49
N SER A 83 -4.24 12.28 -3.71
CA SER A 83 -2.91 12.15 -4.32
C SER A 83 -2.77 13.07 -5.53
N VAL A 84 -1.70 13.87 -5.54
CA VAL A 84 -1.30 14.71 -6.68
C VAL A 84 0.17 14.44 -6.96
N LEU A 85 0.52 14.12 -8.21
CA LEU A 85 1.90 13.82 -8.63
C LEU A 85 2.62 12.79 -7.71
N ASN A 86 1.92 11.71 -7.37
CA ASN A 86 2.38 10.64 -6.47
C ASN A 86 2.69 11.09 -5.02
N GLN A 87 2.21 12.27 -4.60
CA GLN A 87 2.26 12.70 -3.21
C GLN A 87 0.86 12.69 -2.61
N THR A 88 0.70 11.94 -1.52
CA THR A 88 -0.53 11.92 -0.74
C THR A 88 -0.54 13.06 0.26
N ASN A 89 -1.54 13.93 0.18
CA ASN A 89 -1.74 15.07 1.07
C ASN A 89 -3.19 15.17 1.53
N LEU A 90 -3.40 15.98 2.57
CA LEU A 90 -4.72 16.30 3.08
C LEU A 90 -5.23 17.59 2.44
N TYR A 91 -6.51 17.59 2.09
CA TYR A 91 -7.23 18.72 1.52
C TYR A 91 -8.53 18.94 2.29
N ILE A 92 -8.96 20.19 2.39
CA ILE A 92 -10.24 20.59 2.97
C ILE A 92 -11.11 21.20 1.88
N TYR A 93 -12.38 20.81 1.86
CA TYR A 93 -13.40 21.34 0.97
C TYR A 93 -14.60 21.87 1.79
N PRO A 94 -15.04 23.11 1.61
CA PRO A 94 -16.21 23.64 2.33
C PRO A 94 -17.51 23.03 1.79
N LEU A 95 -18.38 22.58 2.69
CA LEU A 95 -19.70 22.01 2.36
C LEU A 95 -20.84 23.05 2.46
N ASP A 96 -20.51 24.34 2.48
CA ASP A 96 -21.51 25.40 2.48
C ASP A 96 -22.11 25.59 1.08
N GLU A 97 -23.25 24.93 0.83
CA GLU A 97 -24.01 25.04 -0.43
C GLU A 97 -24.55 26.45 -0.68
N LEU A 98 -24.62 27.31 0.34
CA LEU A 98 -25.10 28.69 0.22
C LEU A 98 -23.96 29.69 -0.06
N SER A 99 -22.71 29.22 -0.05
CA SER A 99 -21.55 30.04 -0.39
C SER A 99 -21.66 30.58 -1.81
N LYS A 100 -21.42 31.88 -1.97
CA LYS A 100 -21.35 32.54 -3.29
C LYS A 100 -20.00 32.31 -3.98
N ASP A 101 -18.98 31.93 -3.21
CA ASP A 101 -17.65 31.63 -3.74
C ASP A 101 -17.56 30.16 -4.18
N PRO A 102 -16.89 29.87 -5.31
CA PRO A 102 -16.69 28.51 -5.77
C PRO A 102 -15.89 27.71 -4.73
N ALA A 103 -16.52 26.65 -4.22
CA ALA A 103 -15.88 25.73 -3.30
C ALA A 103 -14.76 24.96 -4.01
N THR A 104 -13.55 25.07 -3.47
CA THR A 104 -12.33 24.46 -4.01
C THR A 104 -11.66 23.63 -2.93
N ALA A 105 -11.11 22.48 -3.31
CA ALA A 105 -10.30 21.67 -2.41
C ALA A 105 -8.98 22.40 -2.13
N ARG A 106 -8.70 22.67 -0.86
CA ARG A 106 -7.50 23.40 -0.43
C ARG A 106 -6.56 22.48 0.31
N GLN A 107 -5.32 22.41 -0.15
CA GLN A 107 -4.28 21.58 0.47
C GLN A 107 -3.88 22.16 1.83
N ILE A 108 -3.85 21.31 2.87
CA ILE A 108 -3.48 21.69 4.24
C ILE A 108 -2.17 21.03 4.72
N THR A 109 -1.64 20.05 3.98
CA THR A 109 -0.32 19.44 4.26
C THR A 109 0.60 19.51 3.06
N SER A 110 1.91 19.56 3.26
CA SER A 110 2.90 19.67 2.17
C SER A 110 4.14 18.80 2.33
N THR A 111 4.22 18.01 3.41
CA THR A 111 5.37 17.14 3.70
C THR A 111 5.36 15.87 2.85
N SER A 112 6.55 15.39 2.50
CA SER A 112 6.70 14.09 1.87
C SER A 112 6.33 12.96 2.82
N GLY A 113 5.61 11.96 2.31
CA GLY A 113 5.17 10.80 3.09
C GLY A 113 3.65 10.68 3.19
N ALA A 114 3.19 9.47 3.49
CA ALA A 114 1.77 9.18 3.59
C ALA A 114 1.15 9.86 4.82
N LYS A 115 0.00 10.52 4.61
CA LYS A 115 -0.86 11.05 5.66
C LYS A 115 -1.89 9.98 6.00
N ARG A 116 -1.84 9.42 7.21
CA ARG A 116 -2.70 8.31 7.64
C ARG A 116 -3.58 8.72 8.81
N GLU A 117 -4.68 7.99 9.00
CA GLU A 117 -5.59 8.16 10.15
C GLU A 117 -6.02 9.62 10.38
N ALA A 118 -6.30 10.36 9.30
CA ALA A 118 -6.64 11.76 9.39
C ALA A 118 -8.06 11.95 9.95
N GLN A 119 -8.18 12.72 11.02
CA GLN A 119 -9.41 12.89 11.79
C GLN A 119 -9.58 14.34 12.25
N PHE A 120 -10.81 14.85 12.25
CA PHE A 120 -11.10 16.18 12.80
C PHE A 120 -11.02 16.20 14.33
N SER A 121 -10.64 17.35 14.88
CA SER A 121 -10.90 17.67 16.27
C SER A 121 -12.42 17.69 16.55
N PRO A 122 -12.87 17.40 17.78
CA PRO A 122 -14.29 17.47 18.13
C PRO A 122 -14.94 18.83 17.84
N ASP A 123 -14.17 19.91 17.89
CA ASP A 123 -14.62 21.28 17.59
C ASP A 123 -14.48 21.70 16.12
N SER A 124 -14.06 20.76 15.24
CA SER A 124 -13.92 20.96 13.78
C SER A 124 -12.87 21.99 13.35
N LYS A 125 -11.97 22.44 14.24
CA LYS A 125 -10.96 23.47 13.94
C LYS A 125 -9.61 22.93 13.51
N GLU A 126 -9.28 21.70 13.89
CA GLU A 126 -8.01 21.07 13.59
C GLU A 126 -8.21 19.67 12.97
N VAL A 127 -7.18 19.19 12.27
CA VAL A 127 -7.07 17.82 11.79
C VAL A 127 -5.84 17.18 12.40
N TYR A 128 -6.04 16.05 13.07
CA TYR A 128 -5.02 15.16 13.59
C TYR A 128 -4.71 14.09 12.55
N PHE A 129 -3.45 13.76 12.34
CA PHE A 129 -3.05 12.72 11.40
C PHE A 129 -1.69 12.14 11.76
N LEU A 130 -1.38 10.96 11.23
CA LEU A 130 -0.05 10.36 11.30
C LEU A 130 0.75 10.74 10.06
N ASP A 131 1.96 11.26 10.30
CA ASP A 131 2.97 11.51 9.28
C ASP A 131 4.30 10.92 9.74
N GLN A 132 4.81 9.94 9.00
CA GLN A 132 6.03 9.18 9.35
C GLN A 132 6.01 8.62 10.78
N GLY A 133 4.85 8.17 11.26
CA GLY A 133 4.66 7.61 12.61
C GLY A 133 4.56 8.64 13.73
N ARG A 134 4.56 9.94 13.41
CA ARG A 134 4.35 11.02 14.39
C ARG A 134 2.95 11.59 14.24
N ILE A 135 2.31 11.89 15.37
CA ILE A 135 1.05 12.62 15.38
C ILE A 135 1.34 14.08 15.01
N GLN A 136 0.71 14.54 13.95
CA GLN A 136 0.71 15.92 13.50
C GLN A 136 -0.69 16.50 13.65
N VAL A 137 -0.74 17.82 13.82
CA VAL A 137 -1.97 18.59 13.87
C VAL A 137 -1.83 19.78 12.95
N VAL A 138 -2.86 20.03 12.15
CA VAL A 138 -2.94 21.19 11.28
C VAL A 138 -4.31 21.88 11.41
N PRO A 139 -4.37 23.21 11.44
CA PRO A 139 -5.65 23.93 11.39
C PRO A 139 -6.41 23.64 10.09
N VAL A 140 -7.74 23.58 10.18
CA VAL A 140 -8.64 23.44 9.02
C VAL A 140 -8.59 24.69 8.13
N GLU A 141 -8.51 25.86 8.75
CA GLU A 141 -8.37 27.12 8.04
C GLU A 141 -6.94 27.33 7.53
N VAL A 142 -6.78 27.31 6.21
CA VAL A 142 -5.51 27.57 5.53
C VAL A 142 -4.95 28.93 5.94
N GLY A 143 -3.68 28.97 6.34
CA GLY A 143 -2.98 30.20 6.75
C GLY A 143 -3.14 30.56 8.24
N LYS A 144 -4.04 29.91 8.98
CA LYS A 144 -4.19 30.11 10.44
C LYS A 144 -3.22 29.27 11.28
N GLY A 145 -1.96 29.18 10.87
CA GLY A 145 -0.89 28.49 11.58
C GLY A 145 -0.22 27.37 10.77
N ALA A 146 0.89 26.88 11.30
CA ALA A 146 1.65 25.79 10.69
C ALA A 146 1.27 24.43 11.30
N SER A 147 1.53 23.35 10.55
CA SER A 147 1.47 21.99 11.09
C SER A 147 2.41 21.87 12.29
N ARG A 148 1.93 21.26 13.38
CA ARG A 148 2.71 21.02 14.61
C ARG A 148 2.68 19.55 14.98
N SER A 149 3.77 19.07 15.58
CA SER A 149 3.81 17.73 16.14
C SER A 149 3.17 17.69 17.53
N VAL A 150 2.42 16.63 17.80
CA VAL A 150 1.98 16.29 19.16
C VAL A 150 2.87 15.18 19.65
N PHE A 151 3.67 15.49 20.67
CA PHE A 151 4.50 14.49 21.31
C PHE A 151 3.65 13.68 22.29
N VAL A 152 3.62 12.37 22.09
CA VAL A 152 2.98 11.42 23.00
C VAL A 152 4.03 10.41 23.41
N ALA A 153 4.21 10.27 24.72
CA ALA A 153 4.93 9.17 25.32
C ALA A 153 3.94 8.43 26.22
N ALA A 154 3.75 7.14 25.95
CA ALA A 154 2.93 6.26 26.75
C ALA A 154 3.70 4.95 26.91
N GLU A 155 3.62 4.37 28.10
CA GLU A 155 4.13 3.05 28.40
C GLU A 155 2.94 2.07 28.34
N LEU A 156 3.15 0.93 27.68
CA LEU A 156 2.14 -0.11 27.54
C LEU A 156 2.75 -1.43 28.01
N ASP A 157 2.18 -1.99 29.08
CA ASP A 157 2.46 -3.36 29.49
C ASP A 157 1.61 -4.31 28.64
N VAL A 158 2.28 -5.19 27.89
CA VAL A 158 1.62 -6.21 27.07
C VAL A 158 1.89 -7.58 27.67
N ASP A 159 0.83 -8.24 28.15
CA ASP A 159 0.87 -9.65 28.50
C ASP A 159 0.62 -10.48 27.24
N PHE A 160 1.71 -11.02 26.67
CA PHE A 160 1.64 -11.84 25.47
C PHE A 160 0.77 -13.09 25.65
N GLU A 161 0.74 -13.70 26.84
CA GLU A 161 -0.06 -14.90 27.09
C GLU A 161 -1.56 -14.60 27.01
N GLN A 162 -1.97 -13.39 27.41
CA GLN A 162 -3.35 -12.92 27.25
C GLN A 162 -3.63 -12.40 25.84
N GLU A 163 -2.75 -11.56 25.29
CA GLU A 163 -2.94 -10.90 24.00
C GLU A 163 -3.10 -11.91 22.86
N LYS A 164 -2.28 -12.97 22.82
CA LYS A 164 -2.35 -13.97 21.74
C LYS A 164 -3.70 -14.67 21.66
N MET A 165 -4.36 -14.89 22.80
CA MET A 165 -5.69 -15.49 22.86
C MET A 165 -6.76 -14.52 22.36
N VAL A 166 -6.68 -13.24 22.76
CA VAL A 166 -7.60 -12.20 22.28
C VAL A 166 -7.49 -12.02 20.77
N VAL A 167 -6.27 -11.93 20.23
CA VAL A 167 -6.04 -11.79 18.79
C VAL A 167 -6.56 -13.00 18.02
N PHE A 168 -6.39 -14.21 18.55
CA PHE A 168 -6.93 -15.43 17.97
C PHE A 168 -8.46 -15.43 17.96
N ASP A 169 -9.09 -15.10 19.09
CA ASP A 169 -10.55 -15.04 19.23
C ASP A 169 -11.16 -13.99 18.29
N GLU A 170 -10.54 -12.82 18.18
CA GLU A 170 -10.97 -11.77 17.25
C GLU A 170 -10.84 -12.21 15.79
N ALA A 171 -9.74 -12.84 15.41
CA ALA A 171 -9.56 -13.36 14.05
C ALA A 171 -10.60 -14.43 13.71
N TRP A 172 -10.87 -15.35 14.65
CA TRP A 172 -11.91 -16.37 14.49
C TRP A 172 -13.32 -15.76 14.38
N ALA A 173 -13.65 -14.83 15.28
CA ALA A 173 -14.96 -14.18 15.31
C ALA A 173 -15.19 -13.28 14.08
N TYR A 174 -14.15 -12.58 13.61
CA TYR A 174 -14.24 -11.77 12.40
C TYR A 174 -14.62 -12.63 11.19
N LEU A 175 -13.99 -13.80 11.02
CA LEU A 175 -14.36 -14.71 9.95
C LEU A 175 -15.74 -15.34 10.18
N ARG A 176 -16.13 -15.65 11.42
CA ARG A 176 -17.50 -16.11 11.73
C ARG A 176 -18.56 -15.11 11.24
N ASP A 177 -18.32 -13.82 11.45
CA ASP A 177 -19.30 -12.77 11.22
C ASP A 177 -19.29 -12.23 9.77
N PHE A 178 -18.15 -12.29 9.09
CA PHE A 178 -17.95 -11.60 7.80
C PHE A 178 -17.42 -12.48 6.66
N PHE A 179 -17.17 -13.77 6.88
CA PHE A 179 -16.79 -14.65 5.79
C PHE A 179 -17.92 -14.76 4.75
N ASN A 180 -17.56 -14.77 3.46
CA ASN A 180 -18.51 -14.57 2.37
C ASN A 180 -19.49 -15.74 2.20
N ASP A 181 -19.06 -16.96 2.52
CA ASP A 181 -19.90 -18.15 2.53
C ASP A 181 -20.34 -18.45 3.99
N PRO A 182 -21.62 -18.32 4.34
CA PRO A 182 -22.09 -18.57 5.70
C PRO A 182 -21.94 -20.03 6.16
N THR A 183 -21.63 -20.95 5.25
CA THR A 183 -21.33 -22.35 5.57
C THR A 183 -19.83 -22.65 5.70
N PHE A 184 -18.98 -21.62 5.61
CA PHE A 184 -17.52 -21.73 5.76
C PHE A 184 -16.88 -22.75 4.81
N ASN A 185 -17.37 -22.85 3.57
CA ASN A 185 -16.99 -23.86 2.59
C ASN A 185 -17.16 -25.31 3.10
N GLY A 186 -18.15 -25.53 3.98
CA GLY A 186 -18.45 -26.83 4.59
C GLY A 186 -17.62 -27.14 5.84
N THR A 187 -16.76 -26.23 6.30
CA THR A 187 -15.95 -26.39 7.51
C THR A 187 -16.76 -26.08 8.76
N ASP A 188 -16.70 -26.95 9.77
CA ASP A 188 -17.24 -26.64 11.11
C ASP A 188 -16.36 -25.58 11.78
N TRP A 189 -16.75 -24.32 11.64
CA TRP A 189 -15.96 -23.18 12.10
C TRP A 189 -15.82 -23.10 13.62
N PRO A 190 -16.87 -23.34 14.44
CA PRO A 190 -16.72 -23.54 15.87
C PRO A 190 -15.71 -24.63 16.23
N ALA A 191 -15.77 -25.80 15.58
CA ALA A 191 -14.82 -26.87 15.87
C ALA A 191 -13.36 -26.49 15.52
N GLN A 192 -13.14 -25.61 14.54
CA GLN A 192 -11.79 -25.09 14.26
C GLN A 192 -11.26 -24.20 15.40
N HIS A 193 -12.12 -23.40 16.05
CA HIS A 193 -11.69 -22.65 17.23
C HIS A 193 -11.19 -23.59 18.33
N ASP A 194 -12.01 -24.58 18.69
CA ASP A 194 -11.70 -25.54 19.75
C ASP A 194 -10.44 -26.35 19.45
N LYS A 195 -10.22 -26.72 18.18
CA LYS A 195 -9.03 -27.43 17.72
C LYS A 195 -7.77 -26.59 17.88
N PHE A 196 -7.82 -25.29 17.54
CA PHE A 196 -6.62 -24.45 17.48
C PHE A 196 -6.29 -23.72 18.78
N ALA A 197 -7.27 -23.45 19.64
CA ALA A 197 -7.07 -22.71 20.90
C ALA A 197 -5.95 -23.28 21.80
N PRO A 198 -5.82 -24.61 22.00
CA PRO A 198 -4.73 -25.15 22.83
C PRO A 198 -3.33 -24.92 22.23
N TYR A 199 -3.20 -24.92 20.90
CA TYR A 199 -1.93 -24.64 20.25
C TYR A 199 -1.56 -23.15 20.37
N ILE A 200 -2.54 -22.25 20.25
CA ILE A 200 -2.34 -20.81 20.47
C ILE A 200 -1.92 -20.55 21.91
N ALA A 201 -2.57 -21.20 22.89
CA ALA A 201 -2.18 -21.12 24.29
C ALA A 201 -0.72 -21.59 24.53
N GLY A 202 -0.25 -22.58 23.76
CA GLY A 202 1.14 -23.06 23.81
C GLY A 202 2.17 -22.20 23.07
N ALA A 203 1.75 -21.30 22.19
CA ALA A 203 2.64 -20.47 21.38
C ALA A 203 3.49 -19.53 22.25
N ARG A 204 4.78 -19.42 21.96
CA ARG A 204 5.76 -18.62 22.72
C ARG A 204 6.20 -17.36 22.01
N THR A 205 5.84 -17.22 20.73
CA THR A 205 6.17 -16.02 19.95
C THR A 205 4.96 -15.53 19.15
N PRO A 206 4.89 -14.22 18.83
CA PRO A 206 3.85 -13.69 17.94
C PRO A 206 3.81 -14.39 16.58
N ASP A 207 4.96 -14.84 16.06
CA ASP A 207 5.02 -15.53 14.77
C ASP A 207 4.45 -16.96 14.83
N GLU A 208 4.69 -17.67 15.93
CA GLU A 208 4.05 -18.97 16.18
C GLU A 208 2.53 -18.84 16.27
N ALA A 209 2.03 -17.90 17.08
CA ALA A 209 0.60 -17.64 17.21
C ALA A 209 -0.02 -17.27 15.86
N ARG A 210 0.60 -16.34 15.11
CA ARG A 210 0.17 -15.96 13.76
C ARG A 210 0.15 -17.13 12.79
N ARG A 211 1.16 -18.01 12.81
CA ARG A 211 1.23 -19.17 11.92
C ARG A 211 0.14 -20.17 12.24
N LEU A 212 -0.12 -20.44 13.51
CA LEU A 212 -1.20 -21.31 13.97
C LEU A 212 -2.58 -20.74 13.61
N THR A 213 -2.80 -19.43 13.80
CA THR A 213 -4.02 -18.76 13.34
C THR A 213 -4.18 -18.88 11.83
N ASN A 214 -3.11 -18.75 11.05
CA ASN A 214 -3.18 -18.96 9.60
C ASN A 214 -3.46 -20.41 9.20
N LEU A 215 -3.04 -21.41 9.99
CA LEU A 215 -3.43 -22.79 9.75
C LEU A 215 -4.93 -22.98 9.96
N MET A 216 -5.52 -22.38 11.00
CA MET A 216 -6.97 -22.36 11.21
C MET A 216 -7.69 -21.68 10.04
N ILE A 217 -7.23 -20.50 9.61
CA ILE A 217 -7.82 -19.78 8.46
C ILE A 217 -7.71 -20.63 7.19
N GLY A 218 -6.63 -21.41 7.03
CA GLY A 218 -6.43 -22.31 5.90
C GLY A 218 -7.51 -23.40 5.77
N GLU A 219 -8.14 -23.81 6.88
CA GLU A 219 -9.24 -24.80 6.88
C GLU A 219 -10.49 -24.27 6.16
N LEU A 220 -10.59 -22.95 5.93
CA LEU A 220 -11.66 -22.37 5.10
C LEU A 220 -11.47 -22.65 3.61
N ASN A 221 -10.31 -23.14 3.17
CA ASN A 221 -10.01 -23.37 1.75
C ASN A 221 -10.29 -22.16 0.85
N ALA A 222 -10.05 -20.95 1.39
CA ALA A 222 -10.34 -19.69 0.73
C ALA A 222 -9.07 -18.89 0.45
N SER A 223 -8.89 -18.47 -0.80
CA SER A 223 -7.85 -17.50 -1.15
C SER A 223 -8.10 -16.14 -0.49
N HIS A 224 -7.10 -15.26 -0.47
CA HIS A 224 -7.20 -13.89 0.06
C HIS A 224 -7.63 -13.79 1.54
N SER A 225 -7.44 -14.87 2.29
CA SER A 225 -7.76 -14.98 3.71
C SER A 225 -6.48 -15.29 4.47
N GLY A 226 -6.13 -14.47 5.45
CA GLY A 226 -4.93 -14.68 6.25
C GLY A 226 -4.58 -13.51 7.16
N MET A 227 -3.65 -13.77 8.08
CA MET A 227 -3.12 -12.81 9.03
C MET A 227 -1.65 -12.53 8.72
N GLY A 228 -1.35 -11.26 8.41
CA GLY A 228 0.01 -10.77 8.23
C GLY A 228 0.78 -10.64 9.55
N PRO A 229 2.12 -10.50 9.51
CA PRO A 229 2.90 -10.16 10.70
C PRO A 229 2.46 -8.81 11.26
N ALA A 230 2.67 -8.62 12.57
CA ALA A 230 2.50 -7.31 13.18
C ALA A 230 3.35 -6.26 12.45
N ALA A 231 2.81 -5.06 12.30
CA ALA A 231 3.56 -3.97 11.68
C ALA A 231 4.84 -3.69 12.49
N SER A 232 5.96 -3.45 11.81
CA SER A 232 7.20 -3.04 12.47
C SER A 232 6.98 -1.74 13.23
N SER A 233 7.65 -1.59 14.37
CA SER A 233 7.58 -0.37 15.16
C SER A 233 7.92 0.87 14.31
N PRO A 234 7.19 1.98 14.47
CA PRO A 234 7.52 3.23 13.80
C PRO A 234 8.99 3.61 14.05
N GLY A 235 9.74 3.89 12.98
CA GLY A 235 11.16 4.29 13.05
C GLY A 235 12.16 3.15 12.88
N THR A 236 11.74 1.88 12.80
CA THR A 236 12.64 0.78 12.43
C THR A 236 12.98 0.86 10.94
N VAL A 237 14.23 1.21 10.61
CA VAL A 237 14.75 1.10 9.25
C VAL A 237 15.23 -0.34 9.06
N ALA A 238 14.49 -1.13 8.27
CA ALA A 238 14.95 -2.46 7.89
C ALA A 238 16.28 -2.34 7.11
N PRO A 239 17.30 -3.17 7.41
CA PRO A 239 18.51 -3.20 6.60
C PRO A 239 18.17 -3.52 5.15
N ALA A 240 18.47 -2.59 4.25
CA ALA A 240 18.30 -2.78 2.82
C ALA A 240 19.66 -3.10 2.17
N THR A 241 19.73 -4.24 1.51
CA THR A 241 20.90 -4.62 0.70
C THR A 241 20.87 -3.91 -0.64
N GLY A 242 21.96 -3.22 -0.97
CA GLY A 242 22.16 -2.58 -2.26
C GLY A 242 22.24 -3.61 -3.38
N ARG A 243 21.57 -3.33 -4.50
CA ARG A 243 21.55 -4.17 -5.69
C ARG A 243 22.35 -3.56 -6.84
N LEU A 244 23.26 -4.33 -7.42
CA LEU A 244 24.13 -3.85 -8.48
C LEU A 244 23.48 -3.94 -9.87
N GLY A 245 22.38 -4.68 -10.05
CA GLY A 245 21.82 -4.92 -11.38
C GLY A 245 22.75 -5.75 -12.25
N VAL A 246 23.45 -6.73 -11.67
CA VAL A 246 24.32 -7.68 -12.39
C VAL A 246 24.06 -9.09 -11.89
N ARG A 247 24.25 -10.08 -12.78
CA ARG A 247 24.28 -11.50 -12.42
C ARG A 247 25.71 -12.00 -12.50
N PHE A 248 26.05 -12.94 -11.63
CA PHE A 248 27.36 -13.58 -11.59
C PHE A 248 27.29 -15.03 -12.06
N ASP A 249 28.42 -15.58 -12.49
CA ASP A 249 28.56 -16.99 -12.81
C ASP A 249 28.57 -17.83 -11.52
N PRO A 250 27.54 -18.66 -11.26
CA PRO A 250 27.48 -19.45 -10.04
C PRO A 250 28.57 -20.53 -10.01
N THR A 251 28.91 -21.12 -11.16
CA THR A 251 29.92 -22.18 -11.24
C THR A 251 31.32 -21.63 -10.97
N GLU A 252 31.67 -20.46 -11.52
CA GLU A 252 32.98 -19.84 -11.22
C GLU A 252 33.07 -19.38 -9.76
N TYR A 253 31.96 -18.89 -9.19
CA TYR A 253 31.92 -18.54 -7.77
C TYR A 253 32.13 -19.78 -6.87
N GLU A 254 31.42 -20.87 -7.11
CA GLU A 254 31.53 -22.10 -6.30
C GLU A 254 32.92 -22.75 -6.40
N GLN A 255 33.54 -22.74 -7.58
CA GLN A 255 34.83 -23.40 -7.79
C GLN A 255 36.04 -22.54 -7.39
N LYS A 256 35.96 -21.22 -7.58
CA LYS A 256 37.12 -20.31 -7.48
C LYS A 256 36.89 -19.12 -6.56
N GLY A 257 35.67 -18.94 -6.04
CA GLY A 257 35.31 -17.80 -5.23
C GLY A 257 35.30 -16.48 -6.00
N ARG A 258 35.17 -16.50 -7.34
CA ARG A 258 35.25 -15.31 -8.20
C ARG A 258 33.87 -14.91 -8.70
N LEU A 259 33.52 -13.65 -8.50
CA LEU A 259 32.29 -13.05 -8.97
C LEU A 259 32.46 -12.48 -10.38
N ARG A 260 32.41 -13.35 -11.39
CA ARG A 260 32.41 -12.93 -12.81
C ARG A 260 31.01 -12.57 -13.25
N VAL A 261 30.85 -11.39 -13.82
CA VAL A 261 29.59 -10.88 -14.36
C VAL A 261 29.20 -11.68 -15.61
N THR A 262 28.01 -12.25 -15.63
CA THR A 262 27.42 -12.97 -16.77
C THR A 262 26.42 -12.11 -17.53
N SER A 263 25.69 -11.24 -16.83
CA SER A 263 24.75 -10.31 -17.45
C SER A 263 24.66 -9.02 -16.65
N VAL A 264 24.35 -7.92 -17.34
CA VAL A 264 24.14 -6.61 -16.72
C VAL A 264 22.74 -6.13 -17.09
N LEU A 265 21.96 -5.78 -16.08
CA LEU A 265 20.58 -5.29 -16.22
C LEU A 265 20.60 -3.89 -16.87
N PRO A 266 19.96 -3.69 -18.05
CA PRO A 266 19.89 -2.39 -18.69
C PRO A 266 19.31 -1.32 -17.75
N LEU A 267 19.89 -0.12 -17.77
CA LEU A 267 19.57 1.00 -16.87
C LEU A 267 19.82 0.71 -15.37
N GLY A 268 20.34 -0.47 -15.02
CA GLY A 268 20.73 -0.81 -13.66
C GLY A 268 22.03 -0.13 -13.22
N ALA A 269 22.35 -0.20 -11.93
CA ALA A 269 23.52 0.48 -11.36
C ALA A 269 24.84 0.06 -12.04
N GLY A 270 25.01 -1.22 -12.32
CA GLY A 270 26.17 -1.77 -13.03
C GLY A 270 26.25 -1.28 -14.48
N ALA A 271 25.13 -1.26 -15.21
CA ALA A 271 25.09 -0.76 -16.59
C ALA A 271 25.49 0.73 -16.65
N LEU A 272 24.93 1.55 -15.77
CA LEU A 272 25.22 2.99 -15.70
C LEU A 272 26.68 3.28 -15.32
N ALA A 273 27.32 2.37 -14.59
CA ALA A 273 28.75 2.45 -14.27
C ALA A 273 29.66 1.79 -15.32
N GLY A 274 29.10 1.29 -16.43
CA GLY A 274 29.86 0.68 -17.52
C GLY A 274 30.41 -0.71 -17.21
N LEU A 275 29.80 -1.46 -16.27
CA LEU A 275 30.08 -2.88 -16.11
C LEU A 275 29.60 -3.65 -17.35
N LYS A 276 30.31 -4.73 -17.67
CA LYS A 276 30.02 -5.58 -18.83
C LYS A 276 30.08 -7.06 -18.45
N PRO A 277 29.36 -7.93 -19.18
CA PRO A 277 29.61 -9.37 -19.12
C PRO A 277 31.11 -9.66 -19.31
N GLY A 278 31.66 -10.55 -18.49
CA GLY A 278 33.08 -10.89 -18.45
C GLY A 278 33.87 -10.17 -17.34
N ASP A 279 33.40 -9.01 -16.86
CA ASP A 279 34.03 -8.29 -15.76
C ASP A 279 34.06 -9.13 -14.48
N VAL A 280 35.11 -9.00 -13.67
CA VAL A 280 35.23 -9.71 -12.38
C VAL A 280 35.25 -8.70 -11.25
N LEU A 281 34.34 -8.84 -10.28
CA LEU A 281 34.31 -7.98 -9.10
C LEU A 281 35.43 -8.38 -8.11
N LEU A 282 36.31 -7.43 -7.80
CA LEU A 282 37.49 -7.63 -6.95
C LEU A 282 37.36 -6.98 -5.57
N ALA A 283 36.67 -5.85 -5.46
CA ALA A 283 36.45 -5.16 -4.18
C ALA A 283 35.20 -4.28 -4.20
N VAL A 284 34.65 -4.03 -3.02
CA VAL A 284 33.56 -3.06 -2.76
C VAL A 284 34.02 -2.12 -1.64
N ASP A 285 34.07 -0.81 -1.91
CA ASP A 285 34.60 0.23 -1.01
C ASP A 285 35.95 -0.15 -0.39
N GLY A 286 36.87 -0.66 -1.22
CA GLY A 286 38.20 -1.10 -0.81
C GLY A 286 38.25 -2.46 -0.10
N ARG A 287 37.12 -3.03 0.35
CA ARG A 287 37.06 -4.38 0.93
C ARG A 287 37.21 -5.42 -0.19
N PRO A 288 38.29 -6.23 -0.22
CA PRO A 288 38.47 -7.26 -1.23
C PRO A 288 37.34 -8.30 -1.16
N ILE A 289 36.90 -8.78 -2.33
CA ILE A 289 35.94 -9.86 -2.45
C ILE A 289 36.68 -11.15 -2.81
N ASN A 290 36.37 -12.22 -2.09
CA ASN A 290 36.87 -13.57 -2.32
C ASN A 290 35.75 -14.60 -2.05
N GLY A 291 36.05 -15.90 -2.18
CA GLY A 291 35.07 -16.97 -2.00
C GLY A 291 34.39 -17.03 -0.63
N SER A 292 35.00 -16.48 0.43
CA SER A 292 34.39 -16.41 1.77
C SER A 292 33.63 -15.11 2.03
N THR A 293 33.59 -14.19 1.06
CA THR A 293 32.95 -12.89 1.26
C THR A 293 31.48 -12.96 0.87
N ASN A 294 30.60 -12.61 1.82
CA ASN A 294 29.18 -12.42 1.52
C ASN A 294 28.97 -11.04 0.86
N LEU A 295 28.65 -11.03 -0.44
CA LEU A 295 28.43 -9.78 -1.17
C LEU A 295 27.26 -8.97 -0.60
N ASP A 296 26.19 -9.61 -0.16
CA ASP A 296 25.01 -8.93 0.40
C ASP A 296 25.35 -8.20 1.70
N GLU A 297 26.27 -8.73 2.50
CA GLU A 297 26.78 -8.07 3.72
C GLU A 297 27.53 -6.77 3.35
N VAL A 298 28.42 -6.83 2.36
CA VAL A 298 29.22 -5.66 1.96
C VAL A 298 28.37 -4.60 1.26
N LEU A 299 27.26 -4.99 0.66
CA LEU A 299 26.27 -4.10 0.04
C LEU A 299 25.17 -3.64 0.99
N GLN A 300 25.15 -4.08 2.24
CA GLN A 300 24.15 -3.67 3.22
C GLN A 300 24.22 -2.15 3.47
N TYR A 301 23.07 -1.49 3.52
CA TYR A 301 22.92 -0.03 3.68
C TYR A 301 23.55 0.82 2.56
N LYS A 302 23.87 0.22 1.40
CA LYS A 302 24.45 0.96 0.25
C LYS A 302 23.42 1.46 -0.77
N VAL A 303 22.13 1.16 -0.60
CA VAL A 303 21.05 1.66 -1.49
C VAL A 303 21.16 3.19 -1.64
N GLY A 304 21.29 3.65 -2.89
CA GLY A 304 21.41 5.08 -3.25
C GLY A 304 22.74 5.76 -2.86
N ARG A 305 23.64 5.08 -2.13
CA ARG A 305 24.94 5.63 -1.73
C ARG A 305 25.97 5.42 -2.84
N ARG A 306 26.92 6.34 -2.97
CA ARG A 306 28.08 6.12 -3.83
C ARG A 306 28.92 4.98 -3.25
N THR A 307 29.21 3.98 -4.07
CA THR A 307 30.01 2.81 -3.72
C THR A 307 31.06 2.59 -4.80
N THR A 308 32.31 2.47 -4.41
CA THR A 308 33.42 2.21 -5.34
C THR A 308 33.57 0.71 -5.52
N LEU A 309 33.50 0.24 -6.75
CA LEU A 309 33.82 -1.14 -7.10
C LEU A 309 35.19 -1.16 -7.77
N ARG A 310 36.05 -2.09 -7.36
CA ARG A 310 37.23 -2.46 -8.14
C ARG A 310 36.88 -3.68 -8.96
N VAL A 311 37.05 -3.58 -10.27
CA VAL A 311 36.70 -4.65 -11.23
C VAL A 311 37.87 -4.93 -12.16
N SER A 312 37.97 -6.17 -12.64
CA SER A 312 38.90 -6.55 -13.70
C SER A 312 38.15 -6.81 -15.00
N SER A 313 38.55 -6.15 -16.08
CA SER A 313 38.11 -6.46 -17.45
C SER A 313 39.32 -6.86 -18.27
N ASP A 314 39.31 -8.06 -18.84
CA ASP A 314 40.43 -8.58 -19.65
C ASP A 314 41.79 -8.46 -18.93
N ASN A 315 41.83 -8.79 -17.64
CA ASN A 315 42.98 -8.69 -16.73
C ASN A 315 43.49 -7.26 -16.45
N LYS A 316 42.73 -6.23 -16.82
CA LYS A 316 43.01 -4.84 -16.45
C LYS A 316 42.08 -4.42 -15.32
N GLU A 317 42.65 -4.00 -14.21
CA GLU A 317 41.88 -3.46 -13.08
C GLU A 317 41.45 -2.02 -13.36
N ARG A 318 40.21 -1.69 -12.99
CA ARG A 318 39.71 -0.33 -12.92
C ARG A 318 38.76 -0.15 -11.74
N GLU A 319 38.66 1.07 -11.27
CA GLU A 319 37.62 1.47 -10.32
C GLU A 319 36.42 2.05 -11.07
N VAL A 320 35.22 1.71 -10.61
CA VAL A 320 33.97 2.30 -11.08
C VAL A 320 33.11 2.70 -9.88
N ILE A 321 32.41 3.82 -10.00
CA ILE A 321 31.50 4.29 -8.95
C ILE A 321 30.08 3.90 -9.35
N VAL A 322 29.40 3.15 -8.48
CA VAL A 322 27.99 2.79 -8.63
C VAL A 322 27.13 3.47 -7.57
N ARG A 323 25.83 3.51 -7.82
CA ARG A 323 24.81 3.78 -6.81
C ARG A 323 23.88 2.57 -6.73
N PRO A 324 24.10 1.63 -5.79
CA PRO A 324 23.30 0.42 -5.69
C PRO A 324 21.80 0.73 -5.57
N LEU A 325 20.98 -0.07 -6.24
CA LEU A 325 19.53 0.06 -6.29
C LEU A 325 18.88 -0.55 -5.05
N SER A 326 17.63 -0.19 -4.78
CA SER A 326 16.78 -0.99 -3.90
C SER A 326 16.36 -2.28 -4.63
N ARG A 327 15.95 -3.29 -3.86
CA ARG A 327 15.38 -4.53 -4.42
C ARG A 327 14.19 -4.27 -5.33
N ASP A 328 13.32 -3.33 -4.96
CA ASP A 328 12.11 -3.03 -5.74
C ASP A 328 12.44 -2.34 -7.06
N THR A 329 13.44 -1.44 -7.07
CA THR A 329 13.92 -0.81 -8.30
C THR A 329 14.58 -1.82 -9.23
N GLU A 330 15.42 -2.72 -8.71
CA GLU A 330 16.01 -3.80 -9.51
C GLU A 330 14.93 -4.71 -10.10
N LYS A 331 13.94 -5.13 -9.29
CA LYS A 331 12.80 -5.95 -9.75
C LYS A 331 12.00 -5.26 -10.86
N ALA A 332 11.76 -3.96 -10.76
CA ALA A 332 11.05 -3.20 -11.79
C ALA A 332 11.83 -3.14 -13.11
N LEU A 333 13.15 -2.98 -13.05
CA LEU A 333 14.02 -3.02 -14.21
C LEU A 333 14.10 -4.43 -14.84
N ASP A 334 14.20 -5.48 -14.01
CA ASP A 334 14.17 -6.87 -14.47
C ASP A 334 12.86 -7.18 -15.20
N TYR A 335 11.73 -6.75 -14.62
CA TYR A 335 10.42 -6.90 -15.25
C TYR A 335 10.37 -6.20 -16.60
N ARG A 336 10.84 -4.94 -16.67
CA ARG A 336 10.90 -4.19 -17.93
C ARG A 336 11.76 -4.91 -18.97
N GLN A 337 12.96 -5.36 -18.59
CA GLN A 337 13.83 -6.12 -19.49
C GLN A 337 13.13 -7.37 -20.02
N TRP A 338 12.49 -8.15 -19.13
CA TRP A 338 11.77 -9.36 -19.53
C TRP A 338 10.63 -9.06 -20.51
N VAL A 339 9.86 -7.98 -20.32
CA VAL A 339 8.81 -7.55 -21.26
C VAL A 339 9.42 -7.22 -22.63
N GLU A 340 10.50 -6.44 -22.68
CA GLU A 340 11.17 -6.10 -23.95
C GLU A 340 11.73 -7.34 -24.66
N GLU A 341 12.28 -8.30 -23.91
CA GLU A 341 12.73 -9.57 -24.47
C GLU A 341 11.56 -10.38 -25.05
N ARG A 342 10.37 -10.36 -24.41
CA ARG A 342 9.16 -10.99 -24.95
C ARG A 342 8.66 -10.27 -26.20
N ARG A 343 8.68 -8.93 -26.24
CA ARG A 343 8.38 -8.13 -27.44
C ARG A 343 9.28 -8.52 -28.61
N ALA A 344 10.59 -8.53 -28.38
CA ALA A 344 11.58 -8.92 -29.39
C ALA A 344 11.38 -10.37 -29.85
N TYR A 345 11.07 -11.29 -28.92
CA TYR A 345 10.77 -12.68 -29.25
C TYR A 345 9.53 -12.82 -30.12
N VAL A 346 8.41 -12.20 -29.75
CA VAL A 346 7.14 -12.27 -30.51
C VAL A 346 7.32 -11.65 -31.88
N ALA A 347 7.93 -10.47 -31.97
CA ALA A 347 8.22 -9.83 -33.25
C ALA A 347 9.07 -10.72 -34.16
N LYS A 348 10.12 -11.37 -33.62
CA LYS A 348 10.94 -12.31 -34.40
C LYS A 348 10.15 -13.54 -34.83
N ALA A 349 9.41 -14.15 -33.91
CA ALA A 349 8.66 -15.39 -34.16
C ALA A 349 7.50 -15.20 -35.15
N SER A 350 6.86 -14.03 -35.15
CA SER A 350 5.75 -13.71 -36.05
C SER A 350 6.20 -13.04 -37.36
N GLY A 351 7.50 -12.81 -37.56
CA GLY A 351 8.01 -12.01 -38.68
C GLY A 351 7.50 -10.56 -38.69
N GLY A 352 7.33 -9.96 -37.50
CA GLY A 352 6.87 -8.58 -37.31
C GLY A 352 5.35 -8.41 -37.23
N LYS A 353 4.57 -9.45 -37.54
CA LYS A 353 3.10 -9.38 -37.62
C LYS A 353 2.36 -9.24 -36.29
N LEU A 354 2.95 -9.63 -35.18
CA LEU A 354 2.29 -9.61 -33.87
C LEU A 354 3.02 -8.72 -32.88
N GLY A 355 2.25 -7.99 -32.09
CA GLY A 355 2.75 -7.25 -30.94
C GLY A 355 2.66 -8.02 -29.64
N TYR A 356 3.28 -7.48 -28.59
CA TYR A 356 3.23 -8.10 -27.27
C TYR A 356 3.02 -7.05 -26.17
N VAL A 357 1.98 -7.29 -25.38
CA VAL A 357 1.71 -6.53 -24.16
C VAL A 357 1.59 -7.49 -22.99
N HIS A 358 2.05 -7.06 -21.83
CA HIS A 358 1.93 -7.84 -20.60
C HIS A 358 1.30 -6.99 -19.50
N MET A 359 0.31 -7.56 -18.81
CA MET A 359 -0.27 -6.93 -17.63
C MET A 359 0.28 -7.60 -16.37
N PHE A 360 1.09 -6.87 -15.61
CA PHE A 360 1.68 -7.37 -14.36
C PHE A 360 0.66 -7.59 -13.23
N ASP A 361 -0.36 -6.75 -13.18
CA ASP A 361 -1.49 -6.87 -12.25
C ASP A 361 -2.75 -6.23 -12.87
N MET A 362 -3.83 -6.18 -12.10
CA MET A 362 -5.09 -5.52 -12.48
C MET A 362 -5.31 -4.24 -11.65
N SER A 363 -4.24 -3.47 -11.44
CA SER A 363 -4.31 -2.11 -10.88
C SER A 363 -4.65 -1.07 -11.94
N ALA A 364 -5.11 0.12 -11.50
CA ALA A 364 -5.32 1.25 -12.39
C ALA A 364 -4.04 1.67 -13.14
N ALA A 365 -2.86 1.52 -12.52
CA ALA A 365 -1.58 1.82 -13.17
C ALA A 365 -1.29 0.86 -14.33
N SER A 366 -1.52 -0.45 -14.14
CA SER A 366 -1.36 -1.45 -15.20
C SER A 366 -2.38 -1.27 -16.33
N LEU A 367 -3.60 -0.81 -16.04
CA LEU A 367 -4.58 -0.46 -17.07
C LEU A 367 -4.10 0.71 -17.93
N SER A 368 -3.59 1.78 -17.30
CA SER A 368 -3.02 2.92 -18.03
C SER A 368 -1.83 2.49 -18.90
N GLN A 369 -0.96 1.61 -18.38
CA GLN A 369 0.16 1.08 -19.15
C GLN A 369 -0.31 0.19 -20.31
N LEU A 370 -1.36 -0.61 -20.13
CA LEU A 370 -1.96 -1.40 -21.20
C LEU A 370 -2.39 -0.51 -22.37
N TYR A 371 -2.98 0.66 -22.12
CA TYR A 371 -3.39 1.57 -23.18
C TYR A 371 -2.20 2.10 -23.99
N LEU A 372 -1.12 2.51 -23.30
CA LEU A 372 0.11 2.97 -23.94
C LEU A 372 0.78 1.86 -24.74
N ASP A 373 0.85 0.66 -24.16
CA ASP A 373 1.48 -0.50 -24.78
C ASP A 373 0.66 -1.00 -25.98
N LEU A 374 -0.67 -1.04 -25.88
CA LEU A 374 -1.52 -1.42 -27.02
C LEU A 374 -1.40 -0.42 -28.16
N ASP A 375 -1.40 0.87 -27.89
CA ASP A 375 -1.17 1.90 -28.91
C ASP A 375 0.17 1.64 -29.62
N ALA A 376 1.26 1.55 -28.86
CA ALA A 376 2.60 1.32 -29.42
C ALA A 376 2.74 -0.01 -30.17
N GLU A 377 2.15 -1.10 -29.64
CA GLU A 377 2.39 -2.45 -30.13
C GLU A 377 1.39 -2.90 -31.20
N ASN A 378 0.28 -2.17 -31.42
CA ASN A 378 -0.76 -2.51 -32.39
C ASN A 378 -0.65 -1.73 -33.71
N MET A 379 -0.04 -0.53 -33.73
CA MET A 379 -0.10 0.42 -34.86
C MET A 379 0.26 -0.12 -36.24
N SER A 380 1.11 -1.15 -36.34
CA SER A 380 1.60 -1.69 -37.62
C SER A 380 1.57 -3.21 -37.69
N ARG A 381 0.74 -3.83 -36.85
CA ARG A 381 0.74 -5.28 -36.63
C ARG A 381 -0.65 -5.86 -36.87
N ASP A 382 -0.70 -7.09 -37.34
CA ASP A 382 -1.94 -7.83 -37.64
C ASP A 382 -2.71 -8.20 -36.35
N GLY A 383 -2.06 -8.13 -35.19
CA GLY A 383 -2.67 -8.36 -33.89
C GLY A 383 -1.68 -8.26 -32.73
N VAL A 384 -2.17 -8.48 -31.52
CA VAL A 384 -1.37 -8.36 -30.28
C VAL A 384 -1.57 -9.60 -29.40
N VAL A 385 -0.46 -10.14 -28.90
CA VAL A 385 -0.45 -11.12 -27.82
C VAL A 385 -0.61 -10.38 -26.49
N VAL A 386 -1.71 -10.61 -25.79
CA VAL A 386 -1.96 -10.09 -24.44
C VAL A 386 -1.58 -11.17 -23.42
N ASP A 387 -0.45 -10.97 -22.75
CA ASP A 387 0.05 -11.91 -21.75
C ASP A 387 -0.35 -11.48 -20.33
N VAL A 388 -1.03 -12.39 -19.63
CA VAL A 388 -1.48 -12.21 -18.24
C VAL A 388 -0.88 -13.28 -17.31
N ARG A 389 0.14 -14.01 -17.76
CA ARG A 389 0.85 -14.97 -16.90
C ARG A 389 1.51 -14.22 -15.75
N ASN A 390 1.45 -14.79 -14.55
CA ASN A 390 1.98 -14.17 -13.32
C ASN A 390 1.32 -12.81 -13.00
N ASN A 391 0.12 -12.53 -13.51
CA ASN A 391 -0.65 -11.35 -13.14
C ASN A 391 -1.12 -11.46 -11.67
N ASN A 392 -0.85 -10.44 -10.86
CA ASN A 392 -1.14 -10.47 -9.42
C ASN A 392 -2.60 -10.15 -9.03
N GLY A 393 -3.51 -10.08 -9.99
CA GLY A 393 -4.91 -9.73 -9.74
C GLY A 393 -5.11 -8.25 -9.41
N GLY A 394 -6.30 -7.89 -8.92
CA GLY A 394 -6.72 -6.50 -8.73
C GLY A 394 -8.19 -6.33 -9.10
N PHE A 395 -8.57 -5.20 -9.71
CA PHE A 395 -9.97 -4.84 -9.89
C PHE A 395 -10.33 -4.30 -11.30
N VAL A 396 -9.35 -4.06 -12.17
CA VAL A 396 -9.59 -3.40 -13.47
C VAL A 396 -9.91 -4.33 -14.63
N ASN A 397 -10.10 -5.62 -14.37
CA ASN A 397 -10.31 -6.64 -15.41
C ASN A 397 -11.47 -6.30 -16.36
N VAL A 398 -12.57 -5.74 -15.85
CA VAL A 398 -13.71 -5.32 -16.69
C VAL A 398 -13.32 -4.21 -17.67
N TYR A 399 -12.51 -3.25 -17.25
CA TYR A 399 -12.05 -2.15 -18.11
C TYR A 399 -11.03 -2.61 -19.15
N ALA A 400 -10.17 -3.56 -18.80
CA ALA A 400 -9.26 -4.19 -19.76
C ALA A 400 -10.05 -4.95 -20.85
N ILE A 401 -11.09 -5.69 -20.45
CA ILE A 401 -11.99 -6.39 -21.39
C ILE A 401 -12.71 -5.40 -22.29
N ASP A 402 -13.18 -4.25 -21.77
CA ASP A 402 -13.83 -3.22 -22.58
C ASP A 402 -12.96 -2.73 -23.74
N VAL A 403 -11.64 -2.64 -23.55
CA VAL A 403 -10.72 -2.29 -24.64
C VAL A 403 -10.60 -3.40 -25.66
N LEU A 404 -10.47 -4.65 -25.22
CA LEU A 404 -10.31 -5.80 -26.10
C LEU A 404 -11.61 -6.20 -26.84
N ALA A 405 -12.77 -5.85 -26.27
CA ALA A 405 -14.08 -6.17 -26.83
C ALA A 405 -14.55 -5.14 -27.89
N ARG A 406 -13.86 -3.99 -28.02
CA ARG A 406 -14.20 -2.98 -29.02
C ARG A 406 -14.08 -3.54 -30.42
N ARG A 407 -15.13 -3.35 -31.21
CA ARG A 407 -15.14 -3.64 -32.65
C ARG A 407 -14.98 -2.35 -33.42
N SER A 408 -14.21 -2.40 -34.50
CA SER A 408 -14.16 -1.27 -35.44
C SER A 408 -15.57 -0.99 -35.95
N TYR A 409 -15.99 0.27 -35.86
CA TYR A 409 -17.30 0.73 -36.29
C TYR A 409 -17.21 1.56 -37.57
N LEU A 410 -16.12 2.32 -37.73
CA LEU A 410 -15.92 3.22 -38.86
C LEU A 410 -14.41 3.41 -39.10
N THR A 411 -13.99 3.28 -40.34
CA THR A 411 -12.67 3.72 -40.80
C THR A 411 -12.81 5.08 -41.45
N MET A 412 -12.14 6.10 -40.90
CA MET A 412 -12.04 7.43 -41.51
C MET A 412 -10.72 7.54 -42.26
N ALA A 413 -10.75 8.10 -43.47
CA ALA A 413 -9.55 8.37 -44.26
C ALA A 413 -9.63 9.80 -44.80
N ASP A 414 -8.53 10.54 -44.70
CA ASP A 414 -8.42 11.85 -45.32
C ASP A 414 -8.25 11.70 -46.83
N ARG A 415 -8.88 12.60 -47.60
CA ARG A 415 -8.80 12.60 -49.07
C ARG A 415 -7.32 12.65 -49.50
N GLY A 416 -6.87 11.61 -50.21
CA GLY A 416 -5.50 11.50 -50.73
C GLY A 416 -4.53 10.73 -49.82
N THR A 417 -5.00 10.18 -48.69
CA THR A 417 -4.20 9.29 -47.84
C THR A 417 -4.61 7.82 -48.00
N PRO A 418 -3.69 6.86 -47.81
CA PRO A 418 -4.05 5.45 -47.78
C PRO A 418 -5.11 5.18 -46.71
N THR A 419 -6.10 4.36 -47.02
CA THR A 419 -7.12 3.95 -46.04
C THR A 419 -6.44 3.13 -44.94
N PRO A 420 -6.62 3.46 -43.65
CA PRO A 420 -6.17 2.61 -42.55
C PRO A 420 -6.83 1.23 -42.68
N VAL A 421 -6.03 0.16 -42.74
CA VAL A 421 -6.51 -1.23 -42.86
C VAL A 421 -6.96 -1.74 -41.50
#